data_AF-A0A7Y7ISC8-F1
#
_entry.id   AF-A0A7Y7ISC8-F1
#
_cell.length_a   1.000
_cell.length_b   1.000
_cell.length_c   1.000
_cell.angle_alpha   90.00
_cell.angle_beta   90.00
_cell.angle_gamma   90.00
#
_symmetry.space_group_name_H-M   'P 1'
#
loop_
_entity.id
_entity.type
_entity.pdbx_description
1 polymer ?
#
loop_
_entity_poly.entity_id
_entity_poly.type
_entity_poly.pdbx_seq_one_letter_code
_entity_poly.pdbx_strand_id
1 'polypeptide(L)'
;MTQALQGADPEALRQFARELDGAGRRLLELKTALGARIAHNLQWEGPDAFVFRHAWQSSYAPVISKAASMLAETARRLDAQAASQEAASST
;
A
#
# COMPACT_ATOMS: atom_id res chain seq x y z
N MET A 1 -37.59 15.69 11.21
CA MET A 1 -37.11 14.45 11.83
C MET A 1 -36.75 13.53 10.67
N THR A 2 -35.48 13.27 10.36
CA THR A 2 -34.57 12.38 11.10
C THR A 2 -33.12 12.80 10.90
N GLN A 3 -32.47 13.09 12.02
CA GLN A 3 -31.05 13.37 12.14
C GLN A 3 -30.33 12.02 12.28
N ALA A 4 -30.37 11.19 11.24
CA ALA A 4 -29.79 9.84 11.26
C ALA A 4 -28.69 9.75 10.20
N LEU A 5 -27.48 9.42 10.65
CA LEU A 5 -26.30 9.05 9.86
C LEU A 5 -25.40 10.19 9.34
N GLN A 6 -24.89 11.01 10.26
CA GLN A 6 -23.66 11.79 10.02
C GLN A 6 -22.43 10.88 10.24
N GLY A 7 -22.30 9.84 9.40
CA GLY A 7 -21.21 8.86 9.40
C GLY A 7 -20.94 8.41 7.98
N ALA A 8 -19.67 8.28 7.58
CA ALA A 8 -19.30 7.82 6.24
C ALA A 8 -19.77 6.38 6.01
N ASP A 9 -20.45 6.11 4.89
CA ASP A 9 -20.97 4.78 4.53
C ASP A 9 -19.94 3.65 4.81
N PRO A 10 -20.23 2.70 5.74
CA PRO A 10 -19.34 1.60 6.07
C PRO A 10 -18.95 0.75 4.87
N GLU A 11 -19.84 0.57 3.90
CA GLU A 11 -19.54 -0.21 2.70
C GLU A 11 -18.54 0.53 1.80
N ALA A 12 -18.72 1.84 1.62
CA ALA A 12 -17.78 2.69 0.89
C ALA A 12 -16.39 2.73 1.58
N LEU A 13 -16.33 2.78 2.91
CA LEU A 13 -15.07 2.70 3.66
C LEU A 13 -14.34 1.37 3.43
N ARG A 14 -15.06 0.25 3.44
CA ARG A 14 -14.48 -1.07 3.13
C ARG A 14 -14.04 -1.19 1.68
N GLN A 15 -14.78 -0.60 0.74
CA GLN A 15 -14.35 -0.56 -0.65
C GLN A 15 -13.01 0.17 -0.78
N PHE A 16 -12.91 1.36 -0.17
CA PHE A 16 -11.67 2.12 -0.22
C PHE A 16 -10.52 1.40 0.50
N ALA A 17 -10.78 0.71 1.61
CA ALA A 17 -9.79 -0.14 2.27
C ALA A 17 -9.23 -1.22 1.34
N ARG A 18 -10.09 -1.91 0.57
CA ARG A 18 -9.68 -2.92 -0.41
C ARG A 18 -8.83 -2.32 -1.54
N GLU A 19 -9.17 -1.12 -2.00
CA GLU A 19 -8.41 -0.40 -3.03
C GLU A 19 -6.99 -0.05 -2.54
N LEU A 20 -6.87 0.47 -1.32
CA LEU A 20 -5.57 0.79 -0.71
C LEU A 20 -4.72 -0.47 -0.50
N ASP A 21 -5.32 -1.55 0.02
CA ASP A 21 -4.62 -2.82 0.21
C ASP A 21 -4.14 -3.41 -1.13
N GLY A 22 -4.99 -3.38 -2.16
CA GLY A 22 -4.63 -3.80 -3.52
C GLY A 22 -3.48 -2.98 -4.10
N ALA A 23 -3.49 -1.66 -3.93
CA ALA A 23 -2.40 -0.78 -4.35
C ALA A 23 -1.09 -1.08 -3.60
N GLY A 24 -1.16 -1.33 -2.29
CA GLY A 24 -0.01 -1.73 -1.48
C GLY A 24 0.62 -3.04 -1.95
N ARG A 25 -0.21 -4.06 -2.21
CA ARG A 25 0.25 -5.34 -2.79
C ARG A 25 0.91 -5.15 -4.15
N ARG A 26 0.30 -4.33 -5.02
CA ARG A 26 0.85 -4.05 -6.35
C ARG A 26 2.24 -3.38 -6.29
N LEU A 27 2.45 -2.46 -5.35
CA LEU A 27 3.76 -1.85 -5.13
C LEU A 27 4.82 -2.89 -4.73
N LEU A 28 4.47 -3.84 -3.87
CA LEU A 28 5.39 -4.91 -3.44
C LEU A 28 5.71 -5.89 -4.57
N GLU A 29 4.73 -6.22 -5.40
CA GLU A 29 4.95 -7.03 -6.62
C GLU A 29 5.93 -6.34 -7.56
N LEU A 30 5.69 -5.05 -7.85
CA LEU A 30 6.56 -4.26 -8.72
C LEU A 30 7.98 -4.14 -8.15
N LYS A 31 8.11 -3.86 -6.85
CA LYS A 31 9.40 -3.85 -6.14
C LYS A 31 10.15 -5.17 -6.34
N THR A 32 9.47 -6.30 -6.15
CA THR A 32 10.07 -7.63 -6.28
C THR A 32 10.49 -7.92 -7.72
N ALA A 33 9.61 -7.65 -8.68
CA ALA A 33 9.88 -7.88 -10.10
C ALA A 33 11.06 -7.02 -10.61
N LEU A 34 11.08 -5.74 -10.25
CA LEU A 34 12.18 -4.84 -10.59
C LEU A 34 13.48 -5.26 -9.90
N GLY A 35 13.43 -5.60 -8.62
CA GLY A 35 14.59 -6.08 -7.87
C GLY A 35 15.23 -7.32 -8.50
N ALA A 36 14.43 -8.31 -8.88
CA ALA A 36 14.91 -9.51 -9.57
C ALA A 36 15.55 -9.17 -10.93
N ARG A 37 14.93 -8.27 -11.69
CA ARG A 37 15.44 -7.84 -13.00
C ARG A 37 16.76 -7.07 -12.88
N ILE A 38 16.88 -6.21 -11.86
CA ILE A 38 18.09 -5.44 -11.56
C ILE A 38 19.25 -6.36 -11.12
N ALA A 39 18.94 -7.42 -10.37
CA ALA A 39 19.95 -8.33 -9.85
C ALA A 39 20.46 -9.34 -10.90
N HIS A 40 19.61 -9.82 -11.82
CA HIS A 40 19.92 -11.00 -12.63
C HIS A 40 19.86 -10.82 -14.15
N ASN A 41 19.12 -9.81 -14.66
CA ASN A 41 18.73 -9.78 -16.08
C ASN A 41 19.25 -8.56 -16.85
N LEU A 42 20.15 -7.77 -16.28
CA LEU A 42 20.76 -6.63 -16.96
C LEU A 42 22.19 -6.98 -17.35
N GLN A 43 22.49 -7.02 -18.66
CA GLN A 43 23.86 -7.00 -19.20
C GLN A 43 24.48 -5.59 -19.08
N TRP A 44 24.26 -4.96 -17.94
CA TRP A 44 24.75 -3.63 -17.61
C TRP A 44 25.75 -3.76 -16.48
N GLU A 45 27.03 -3.65 -16.83
CA GLU A 45 28.16 -3.77 -15.91
C GLU A 45 28.95 -2.47 -15.85
N GLY A 46 29.75 -2.31 -14.79
CA GLY A 46 30.59 -1.14 -14.55
C GLY A 46 30.14 -0.28 -13.37
N PRO A 47 30.83 0.85 -13.12
CA PRO A 47 30.62 1.69 -11.94
C PRO A 47 29.19 2.20 -11.78
N ASP A 48 28.56 2.62 -12.88
CA ASP A 48 27.18 3.15 -12.84
C ASP A 48 26.16 2.07 -12.46
N ALA A 49 26.34 0.85 -12.98
CA ALA A 49 25.50 -0.29 -12.64
C ALA A 49 25.63 -0.62 -11.14
N PHE A 50 26.85 -0.58 -10.59
CA PHE A 50 27.08 -0.77 -9.17
C PHE A 50 26.40 0.32 -8.32
N VAL A 51 26.58 1.58 -8.67
CA VAL A 51 25.96 2.72 -7.97
C VAL A 51 24.44 2.62 -8.00
N PHE A 52 23.87 2.29 -9.16
CA PHE A 52 22.42 2.12 -9.30
C PHE A 52 21.89 0.94 -8.48
N ARG A 53 22.52 -0.24 -8.54
CA ARG A 53 22.15 -1.41 -7.74
C ARG A 53 22.20 -1.08 -6.24
N HIS A 54 23.23 -0.36 -5.80
CA HIS A 54 23.35 0.12 -4.42
C HIS A 54 22.25 1.12 -4.05
N ALA A 55 21.97 2.12 -4.89
CA ALA A 55 20.90 3.10 -4.66
C ALA A 55 19.51 2.45 -4.62
N TRP A 56 19.28 1.45 -5.48
CA TRP A 56 18.05 0.67 -5.47
C TRP A 56 17.84 -0.05 -4.12
N GLN A 57 18.87 -0.75 -3.63
CA GLN A 57 18.79 -1.51 -2.38
C GLN A 57 18.69 -0.59 -1.15
N SER A 58 19.45 0.51 -1.12
CA SER A 58 19.57 1.40 0.04
C SER A 58 18.48 2.48 0.13
N SER A 59 17.87 2.89 -1.00
CA SER A 59 16.95 4.02 -1.03
C SER A 59 15.62 3.70 -1.70
N TYR A 60 15.64 3.24 -2.96
CA TYR A 60 14.40 3.14 -3.75
C TYR A 60 13.47 2.02 -3.28
N ALA A 61 14.00 0.80 -3.13
CA ALA A 61 13.23 -0.34 -2.68
C ALA A 61 12.66 -0.17 -1.25
N PRO A 62 13.39 0.41 -0.29
CA PRO A 62 12.84 0.80 1.02
C PRO A 62 11.68 1.79 0.94
N VAL A 63 11.77 2.83 0.09
CA VAL A 63 10.69 3.81 -0.07
C VAL A 63 9.41 3.16 -0.59
N ILE A 64 9.52 2.27 -1.59
CA ILE A 64 8.37 1.52 -2.11
C ILE A 64 7.74 0.64 -1.01
N SER A 65 8.57 -0.05 -0.22
CA SER A 65 8.08 -0.83 0.92
C SER A 65 7.38 0.02 1.97
N LYS A 66 7.92 1.21 2.29
CA LYS A 66 7.29 2.14 3.24
C LYS A 66 5.93 2.62 2.73
N ALA A 67 5.83 2.96 1.45
CA ALA A 67 4.57 3.36 0.83
C ALA A 67 3.54 2.23 0.86
N ALA A 68 3.94 1.00 0.53
CA ALA A 68 3.06 -0.17 0.61
C ALA A 68 2.57 -0.43 2.05
N SER A 69 3.46 -0.35 3.05
CA SER A 69 3.08 -0.49 4.47
C SER A 69 2.11 0.58 4.92
N MET A 70 2.30 1.83 4.49
CA MET A 70 1.39 2.94 4.80
C MET A 70 0.00 2.69 4.21
N LEU A 71 -0.09 2.23 2.96
CA LEU A 71 -1.38 1.91 2.33
C LEU A 71 -2.09 0.77 3.06
N ALA A 72 -1.38 -0.30 3.41
CA ALA A 72 -1.92 -1.42 4.16
C ALA A 72 -2.38 -1.02 5.58
N GLU A 73 -1.66 -0.12 6.24
CA GLU A 73 -2.07 0.41 7.55
C GLU A 73 -3.32 1.27 7.45
N THR A 74 -3.40 2.15 6.46
CA THR A 74 -4.59 2.96 6.21
C THR A 74 -5.80 2.09 5.88
N ALA A 75 -5.63 1.04 5.08
CA ALA A 75 -6.69 0.07 4.80
C ALA A 75 -7.27 -0.54 6.10
N ARG A 76 -6.38 -1.03 6.99
CA ARG A 76 -6.80 -1.58 8.29
C ARG A 76 -7.54 -0.55 9.16
N ARG A 77 -7.12 0.71 9.13
CA ARG A 77 -7.80 1.79 9.87
C ARG A 77 -9.20 2.06 9.32
N LEU A 78 -9.38 2.04 8.00
CA LEU A 78 -10.68 2.21 7.36
C LEU A 78 -11.63 1.05 7.68
N ASP A 79 -11.14 -0.19 7.66
CA ASP A 79 -11.94 -1.36 8.05
C ASP A 79 -12.40 -1.26 9.52
N ALA A 80 -11.50 -0.84 10.42
CA ALA A 80 -11.85 -0.62 11.83
C ALA A 80 -12.89 0.50 12.00
N GLN A 81 -12.76 1.58 11.22
CA GLN A 81 -13.74 2.67 11.21
C GLN A 81 -15.10 2.19 10.69
N ALA A 82 -15.15 1.42 9.60
CA ALA A 82 -16.38 0.84 9.08
C ALA A 82 -17.10 -0.03 10.13
N ALA A 83 -16.36 -0.92 10.80
CA ALA A 83 -16.90 -1.76 11.88
C ALA A 83 -17.46 -0.94 13.05
N SER A 84 -16.78 0.15 13.43
CA SER A 84 -17.25 1.03 14.51
C SER A 84 -18.56 1.75 14.16
N GLN A 85 -18.74 2.14 12.90
CA GLN A 85 -19.94 2.83 12.44
C GLN A 85 -21.15 1.89 12.37
N GLU A 86 -20.94 0.63 11.99
CA GLU A 86 -22.01 -0.38 12.03
C GLU A 86 -22.47 -0.66 13.46
N ALA A 87 -21.53 -0.83 14.39
CA ALA A 87 -21.85 -1.03 15.79
C ALA A 87 -22.67 0.16 16.36
N ALA A 88 -22.24 1.39 16.05
CA ALA A 88 -22.93 2.60 16.48
C ALA A 88 -24.34 2.76 15.86
N SER A 89 -24.54 2.27 14.63
CA SER A 89 -25.85 2.33 13.94
C SER A 89 -26.80 1.21 14.36
N SER A 90 -26.28 0.14 14.96
CA SER A 90 -27.06 -1.00 15.46
C SER A 90 -27.58 -0.84 16.90
N THR A 91 -27.23 0.25 17.59
CA THR A 91 -27.65 0.58 18.97
C THR A 91 -28.71 1.67 18.96
#